data_AF-A0A964TM69-F1
#
_entry.id   AF-A0A964TM69-F1
#
_cell.length_a   1.000
_cell.length_b   1.000
_cell.length_c   1.000
_cell.angle_alpha   90.00
_cell.angle_beta   90.00
_cell.angle_gamma   90.00
#
_symmetry.space_group_name_H-M   'P 1'
#
loop_
_entity.id
_entity.type
_entity.pdbx_description
1 polymer ?
#
loop_
_entity_poly.entity_id
_entity_poly.type
_entity_poly.pdbx_seq_one_letter_code
_entity_poly.pdbx_strand_id
1 'polypeptide(L)'
;MTDALELLTRRATLAPATADPEARTVEVVWSTGAPVRRRDMAGQYIERLSLDPQAVDLSRLEGASVLDAHRQTAVRDVLGSVRSAAVDGKRGTALIQFSARPEVEPVWQDVLAGILRHVSVGYSVEDWAETTENGARVLTAVRWTPHEISLVPTPADPGAHIRMETQMTDTTVTPGPPEAQTRAAINTEIRAIARIAGLDQSWIDGQIDANADADTARRAAFEALAKRSAPPIRTEQVRVEMGEGHDDPALRARQMGEALYARINPRHELSEPARRYAYATPVDMAKELLTLRGESTMALSPASLVTRALHTTSDFPIILGDTVGRVLRDAYQAAPSGIRRLGRQTTARDFRAVNKIMLGEAPLLEKLNEHGEIKAGTMAEAREAYKVETWARKIGITRQVLVNDDLGAFSDLARRMGQAAAETEARILVTLLEAGSGNGPTLS
;
A
#
# COMPACT_ATOMS: atom_id res chain seq x y z
N MET A 1 -26.80 -20.92 -52.83
CA MET A 1 -27.19 -20.28 -51.55
C MET A 1 -25.90 -19.95 -50.83
N THR A 2 -25.42 -18.72 -50.97
CA THR A 2 -24.28 -18.18 -50.23
C THR A 2 -24.78 -17.80 -48.85
N ASP A 3 -24.41 -18.60 -47.86
CA ASP A 3 -24.72 -18.38 -46.46
C ASP A 3 -23.83 -17.21 -45.98
N ALA A 4 -24.40 -16.01 -45.95
CA ALA A 4 -23.70 -14.82 -45.47
C ALA A 4 -23.66 -14.90 -43.93
N LEU A 5 -22.47 -15.15 -43.39
CA LEU A 5 -22.19 -15.07 -41.96
C LEU A 5 -22.53 -13.66 -41.46
N GLU A 6 -23.65 -13.53 -40.75
CA GLU A 6 -24.09 -12.30 -40.11
C GLU A 6 -23.19 -12.01 -38.90
N LEU A 7 -22.30 -11.04 -39.03
CA LEU A 7 -21.35 -10.64 -38.00
C LEU A 7 -22.06 -9.72 -36.99
N LEU A 8 -22.51 -10.30 -35.87
CA LEU A 8 -23.04 -9.53 -34.73
C LEU A 8 -21.89 -8.88 -33.96
N THR A 9 -21.65 -7.59 -34.17
CA THR A 9 -20.68 -6.81 -33.39
C THR A 9 -21.36 -6.12 -32.22
N ARG A 10 -20.96 -6.46 -30.98
CA ARG A 10 -21.37 -5.71 -29.79
C ARG A 10 -20.33 -4.65 -29.48
N ARG A 11 -20.71 -3.37 -29.59
CA ARG A 11 -19.88 -2.24 -29.16
C ARG A 11 -20.46 -1.69 -27.86
N ALA A 12 -19.75 -1.86 -26.76
CA ALA A 12 -20.07 -1.15 -25.52
C ALA A 12 -19.47 0.25 -25.61
N THR A 13 -20.31 1.26 -25.82
CA THR A 13 -19.89 2.66 -25.65
C THR A 13 -19.79 2.91 -24.15
N LEU A 14 -18.59 3.15 -23.64
CA LEU A 14 -18.35 3.44 -22.23
C LEU A 14 -18.54 4.93 -21.90
N ALA A 15 -19.16 5.69 -22.81
CA ALA A 15 -19.42 7.10 -22.63
C ALA A 15 -20.54 7.33 -21.60
N PRO A 16 -20.46 8.41 -20.80
CA PRO A 16 -21.53 8.81 -19.89
C PRO A 16 -22.80 9.18 -20.67
N ALA A 17 -23.87 8.40 -20.50
CA ALA A 17 -25.15 8.61 -21.20
C ALA A 17 -25.84 9.93 -20.87
N THR A 18 -25.43 10.58 -19.78
CA THR A 18 -26.04 11.79 -19.25
C THR A 18 -25.15 13.02 -19.42
N ALA A 19 -24.02 12.87 -20.12
CA ALA A 19 -23.11 14.00 -20.32
C ALA A 19 -23.68 14.98 -21.34
N ASP A 20 -23.69 16.26 -20.95
CA ASP A 20 -23.93 17.39 -21.83
C ASP A 20 -22.59 18.12 -22.06
N PRO A 21 -21.98 17.99 -23.26
CA PRO A 21 -20.72 18.64 -23.60
C PRO A 21 -20.76 20.18 -23.56
N GLU A 22 -21.89 20.78 -23.90
CA GLU A 22 -22.04 22.23 -23.94
C GLU A 22 -22.17 22.79 -22.53
N ALA A 23 -23.02 22.17 -21.70
CA ALA A 23 -23.18 22.55 -20.31
C ALA A 23 -22.02 22.05 -19.41
N ARG A 24 -21.19 21.12 -19.89
CA ARG A 24 -20.17 20.40 -19.11
C ARG A 24 -20.75 19.72 -17.87
N THR A 25 -21.95 19.15 -18.00
CA THR A 25 -22.65 18.50 -16.91
C THR A 25 -22.75 17.00 -17.12
N VAL A 26 -22.84 16.24 -16.03
CA VAL A 26 -23.11 14.80 -16.07
C VAL A 26 -23.84 14.37 -14.79
N GLU A 27 -24.70 13.35 -14.89
CA GLU A 27 -25.33 12.76 -13.71
C GLU A 27 -24.44 11.70 -13.07
N VAL A 28 -24.42 11.69 -11.74
CA VAL A 28 -23.69 10.72 -10.94
C VAL A 28 -24.61 10.04 -9.93
N VAL A 29 -24.32 8.79 -9.62
CA VAL A 29 -24.75 8.13 -8.40
C VAL A 29 -23.62 8.36 -7.39
N TRP A 30 -23.86 9.17 -6.37
CA TRP A 30 -22.83 9.53 -5.39
C TRP A 30 -22.83 8.62 -4.15
N SER A 31 -23.89 7.85 -3.93
CA SER A 31 -23.96 6.79 -2.92
C SER A 31 -25.07 5.78 -3.23
N THR A 32 -24.83 4.51 -2.92
CA THR A 32 -25.84 3.44 -2.85
C THR A 32 -26.04 2.91 -1.42
N GLY A 33 -25.36 3.52 -0.44
CA GLY A 33 -25.41 3.10 0.96
C GLY A 33 -24.66 1.78 1.20
N ALA A 34 -23.74 1.43 0.30
CA ALA A 34 -23.01 0.16 0.39
C ALA A 34 -22.24 0.05 1.72
N PRO A 35 -22.20 -1.14 2.34
CA PRO A 35 -21.53 -1.33 3.62
C PRO A 35 -20.01 -1.18 3.48
N VAL A 36 -19.41 -0.33 4.31
CA VAL A 36 -17.97 -0.07 4.32
C VAL A 36 -17.36 -0.54 5.64
N ARG A 37 -16.25 -1.26 5.59
CA ARG A 37 -15.53 -1.69 6.80
C ARG A 37 -14.72 -0.53 7.37
N ARG A 38 -14.94 -0.24 8.65
CA ARG A 38 -14.30 0.83 9.41
C ARG A 38 -13.81 0.30 10.76
N ARG A 39 -13.13 1.16 11.51
CA ARG A 39 -12.62 0.86 12.85
C ARG A 39 -12.64 2.10 13.71
N ASP A 40 -13.10 1.95 14.94
CA ASP A 40 -13.02 2.98 15.99
C ASP A 40 -12.26 2.43 17.21
N MET A 41 -12.36 3.13 18.34
CA MET A 41 -11.74 2.71 19.60
C MET A 41 -12.32 1.40 20.17
N ALA A 42 -13.58 1.07 19.86
CA ALA A 42 -14.24 -0.14 20.34
C ALA A 42 -13.96 -1.36 19.46
N GLY A 43 -13.54 -1.15 18.21
CA GLY A 43 -13.10 -2.23 17.32
C GLY A 43 -13.50 -2.01 15.87
N GLN A 44 -13.55 -3.11 15.10
CA GLN A 44 -14.05 -3.07 13.73
C GLN A 44 -15.57 -2.92 13.74
N TYR A 45 -16.09 -2.12 12.82
CA TYR A 45 -17.52 -2.00 12.57
C TYR A 45 -17.79 -1.86 11.07
N ILE A 46 -19.02 -2.17 10.67
CA ILE A 46 -19.53 -1.94 9.32
C ILE A 46 -20.32 -0.64 9.35
N GLU A 47 -19.88 0.33 8.58
CA GLU A 47 -20.56 1.59 8.35
C GLU A 47 -21.58 1.40 7.23
N ARG A 48 -22.80 1.91 7.43
CA ARG A 48 -23.82 2.04 6.39
C ARG A 48 -24.42 3.44 6.43
N LEU A 49 -24.75 3.97 5.27
CA LEU A 49 -25.43 5.25 5.16
C LEU A 49 -26.91 5.00 4.86
N SER A 50 -27.80 5.44 5.73
CA SER A 50 -29.23 5.40 5.43
C SER A 50 -29.52 6.36 4.29
N LEU A 51 -30.14 5.87 3.23
CA LEU A 51 -30.60 6.68 2.11
C LEU A 51 -32.10 6.99 2.21
N ASP A 52 -32.70 6.86 3.39
CA ASP A 52 -34.03 7.43 3.62
C ASP A 52 -33.96 8.96 3.41
N PRO A 53 -34.86 9.56 2.61
CA PRO A 53 -34.86 11.02 2.41
C PRO A 53 -34.93 11.84 3.71
N GLN A 54 -35.44 11.28 4.81
CA GLN A 54 -35.45 11.94 6.12
C GLN A 54 -34.12 11.85 6.87
N ALA A 55 -33.26 10.90 6.50
CA ALA A 55 -31.96 10.68 7.12
C ALA A 55 -30.85 11.55 6.52
N VAL A 56 -31.04 12.08 5.31
CA VAL A 56 -30.02 12.81 4.55
C VAL A 56 -30.35 14.29 4.46
N ASP A 57 -29.51 15.14 5.05
CA ASP A 57 -29.61 16.59 4.89
C ASP A 57 -28.79 17.04 3.66
N LEU A 58 -29.49 17.31 2.54
CA LEU A 58 -28.84 17.74 1.30
C LEU A 58 -28.50 19.23 1.25
N SER A 59 -28.81 20.01 2.30
CA SER A 59 -28.64 21.46 2.31
C SER A 59 -27.22 21.94 2.04
N ARG A 60 -26.22 21.09 2.29
CA ARG A 60 -24.80 21.37 2.05
C ARG A 60 -24.25 20.78 0.77
N LEU A 61 -24.99 19.90 0.09
CA LEU A 61 -24.52 19.24 -1.12
C LEU A 61 -24.87 20.02 -2.38
N GLU A 62 -26.03 20.67 -2.43
CA GLU A 62 -26.36 21.56 -3.55
C GLU A 62 -25.46 22.81 -3.55
N GLY A 63 -24.75 23.04 -4.65
CA GLY A 63 -23.72 24.07 -4.72
C GLY A 63 -22.37 23.66 -4.12
N ALA A 64 -22.23 22.44 -3.58
CA ALA A 64 -20.96 21.93 -3.09
C ALA A 64 -19.91 21.82 -4.20
N SER A 65 -18.64 21.72 -3.79
CA SER A 65 -17.53 21.49 -4.71
C SER A 65 -17.48 20.05 -5.20
N VAL A 66 -17.11 19.88 -6.47
CA VAL A 66 -16.63 18.61 -6.99
C VAL A 66 -15.11 18.60 -6.91
N LEU A 67 -14.51 17.59 -6.27
CA LEU A 67 -13.09 17.58 -5.94
C LEU A 67 -12.30 16.48 -6.64
N ASP A 68 -10.99 16.70 -6.76
CA ASP A 68 -10.00 15.66 -7.07
C ASP A 68 -9.65 14.88 -5.81
N ALA A 69 -10.13 13.64 -5.70
CA ALA A 69 -9.75 12.67 -4.68
C ALA A 69 -9.84 13.19 -3.22
N HIS A 70 -10.96 13.84 -2.86
CA HIS A 70 -11.22 14.43 -1.54
C HIS A 70 -10.20 15.50 -1.10
N ARG A 71 -9.36 16.02 -2.00
CA ARG A 71 -8.38 17.05 -1.66
C ARG A 71 -9.08 18.39 -1.43
N GLN A 72 -9.13 18.81 -0.17
CA GLN A 72 -9.81 20.04 0.28
C GLN A 72 -8.81 21.17 0.61
N THR A 73 -7.53 20.99 0.29
CA THR A 73 -6.46 21.88 0.74
C THR A 73 -6.20 23.06 -0.17
N ALA A 74 -6.57 23.00 -1.46
CA ALA A 74 -6.29 24.05 -2.42
C ALA A 74 -7.42 24.25 -3.45
N VAL A 75 -7.58 25.49 -3.93
CA VAL A 75 -8.60 25.87 -4.94
C VAL A 75 -8.40 25.15 -6.28
N ARG A 76 -7.18 24.72 -6.60
CA ARG A 76 -6.88 23.92 -7.80
C ARG A 76 -7.50 22.53 -7.75
N ASP A 77 -7.80 22.01 -6.56
CA ASP A 77 -8.36 20.67 -6.37
C ASP A 77 -9.88 20.64 -6.68
N VAL A 78 -10.50 21.81 -6.91
CA VAL A 78 -11.91 21.95 -7.26
C VAL A 78 -12.09 21.74 -8.77
N LEU A 79 -12.65 20.59 -9.15
CA LEU A 79 -12.94 20.23 -10.54
C LEU A 79 -14.24 20.85 -11.05
N GLY A 80 -15.15 21.21 -10.15
CA GLY A 80 -16.48 21.68 -10.53
C GLY A 80 -17.38 21.94 -9.34
N SER A 81 -18.69 21.91 -9.58
CA SER A 81 -19.71 22.12 -8.55
C SER A 81 -20.93 21.24 -8.77
N VAL A 82 -21.59 20.84 -7.68
CA VAL A 82 -22.87 20.15 -7.68
C VAL A 82 -23.99 21.14 -8.02
N ARG A 83 -24.83 20.81 -9.00
CA ARG A 83 -25.94 21.65 -9.47
C ARG A 83 -27.27 21.27 -8.84
N SER A 84 -27.50 19.99 -8.60
CA SER A 84 -28.66 19.48 -7.86
C SER A 84 -28.32 18.13 -7.26
N ALA A 85 -29.00 17.76 -6.18
CA ALA A 85 -28.85 16.45 -5.56
C ALA A 85 -30.19 15.91 -5.08
N ALA A 86 -30.34 14.59 -5.10
CA ALA A 86 -31.54 13.90 -4.65
C ALA A 86 -31.20 12.56 -4.01
N VAL A 87 -32.11 12.04 -3.18
CA VAL A 87 -32.04 10.69 -2.60
C VAL A 87 -33.41 10.04 -2.73
N ASP A 88 -33.47 8.78 -3.17
CA ASP A 88 -34.71 8.06 -3.49
C ASP A 88 -35.06 6.89 -2.54
N GLY A 89 -34.37 6.77 -1.39
CA GLY A 89 -34.47 5.60 -0.51
C GLY A 89 -33.47 4.49 -0.81
N LYS A 90 -32.90 4.47 -2.03
CA LYS A 90 -32.00 3.40 -2.51
C LYS A 90 -30.65 3.92 -2.96
N ARG A 91 -30.59 5.14 -3.49
CA ARG A 91 -29.38 5.79 -3.98
C ARG A 91 -29.49 7.30 -3.83
N GLY A 92 -28.33 7.92 -3.72
CA GLY A 92 -28.13 9.35 -3.92
C GLY A 92 -27.71 9.64 -5.36
N THR A 93 -28.41 10.55 -6.03
CA THR A 93 -28.05 11.04 -7.37
C THR A 93 -27.76 12.54 -7.36
N ALA A 94 -26.90 13.00 -8.25
CA ALA A 94 -26.60 14.43 -8.40
C ALA A 94 -26.28 14.76 -9.85
N LEU A 95 -26.61 15.99 -10.26
CA LEU A 95 -26.10 16.60 -11.47
C LEU A 95 -24.86 17.42 -11.09
N ILE A 96 -23.71 17.11 -11.67
CA ILE A 96 -22.48 17.87 -11.44
C ILE A 96 -22.09 18.65 -12.69
N GLN A 97 -21.44 19.80 -12.52
CA GLN A 97 -20.87 20.59 -13.60
C GLN A 97 -19.37 20.74 -13.43
N PHE A 98 -18.62 20.47 -14.49
CA PHE A 98 -17.17 20.66 -14.54
C PHE A 98 -16.80 22.11 -14.85
N SER A 99 -15.70 22.57 -14.24
CA SER A 99 -15.11 23.87 -14.53
C SER A 99 -14.66 23.96 -15.99
N ALA A 100 -14.77 25.15 -16.58
CA ALA A 100 -14.23 25.47 -17.91
C ALA A 100 -12.74 25.88 -17.88
N ARG A 101 -12.09 25.77 -16.72
CA ARG A 101 -10.67 26.09 -16.58
C ARG A 101 -9.81 25.13 -17.41
N PRO A 102 -8.75 25.61 -18.09
CA PRO A 102 -7.90 24.77 -18.93
C PRO A 102 -7.32 23.54 -18.20
N GLU A 103 -6.99 23.67 -16.92
CA GLU A 103 -6.46 22.58 -16.11
C GLU A 103 -7.46 21.43 -15.84
N VAL A 104 -8.77 21.69 -15.95
CA VAL A 104 -9.82 20.68 -15.77
C VAL A 104 -10.16 19.99 -17.09
N GLU A 105 -9.73 20.54 -18.23
CA GLU A 105 -10.07 19.99 -19.54
C GLU A 105 -9.64 18.54 -19.74
N PRO A 106 -8.42 18.11 -19.35
CA PRO A 106 -8.05 16.69 -19.45
C PRO A 106 -8.97 15.77 -18.64
N VAL A 107 -9.36 16.21 -17.43
CA VAL A 107 -10.28 15.45 -16.56
C VAL A 107 -11.66 15.33 -17.21
N TRP A 108 -12.17 16.43 -17.80
CA TRP A 108 -13.44 16.42 -18.51
C TRP A 108 -13.42 15.48 -19.72
N GLN A 109 -12.34 15.49 -20.51
CA GLN A 109 -12.17 14.58 -21.63
C GLN A 109 -12.09 13.11 -21.18
N ASP A 110 -11.41 12.83 -20.07
CA ASP A 110 -11.35 11.48 -19.49
C ASP A 110 -12.71 11.01 -18.96
N VAL A 111 -13.56 11.92 -18.46
CA VAL A 111 -14.95 11.60 -18.10
C VAL A 111 -15.77 11.27 -19.33
N LEU A 112 -15.69 12.08 -20.39
CA LEU A 112 -16.39 11.82 -21.66
C LEU A 112 -15.94 10.53 -22.35
N ALA A 113 -14.64 10.21 -22.26
CA ALA A 113 -14.07 8.96 -22.76
C ALA A 113 -14.45 7.75 -21.89
N GLY A 114 -15.05 7.98 -20.72
CA GLY A 114 -15.33 6.95 -19.75
C GLY A 114 -14.07 6.30 -19.18
N ILE A 115 -13.01 7.05 -18.97
CA ILE A 115 -11.82 6.59 -18.23
C ILE A 115 -12.05 6.84 -16.74
N LEU A 116 -12.46 8.07 -16.38
CA LEU A 116 -12.84 8.44 -15.02
C LEU A 116 -14.33 8.17 -14.81
N ARG A 117 -14.65 7.18 -13.97
CA ARG A 117 -16.05 6.72 -13.77
C ARG A 117 -16.50 6.68 -12.32
N HIS A 118 -15.56 6.64 -11.37
CA HIS A 118 -15.91 6.41 -9.97
C HIS A 118 -16.02 7.72 -9.22
N VAL A 119 -16.98 7.74 -8.32
CA VAL A 119 -17.31 8.92 -7.52
C VAL A 119 -17.36 8.51 -6.05
N SER A 120 -17.05 9.43 -5.16
CA SER A 120 -17.28 9.27 -3.73
C SER A 120 -17.87 10.54 -3.12
N VAL A 121 -18.32 10.45 -1.87
CA VAL A 121 -18.97 11.53 -1.15
C VAL A 121 -18.28 11.73 0.18
N GLY A 122 -17.95 12.99 0.49
CA GLY A 122 -17.52 13.41 1.82
C GLY A 122 -18.71 13.87 2.63
N TYR A 123 -18.79 13.50 3.91
CA TYR A 123 -19.97 13.77 4.74
C TYR A 123 -19.62 13.86 6.23
N SER A 124 -20.55 14.38 7.03
CA SER A 124 -20.58 14.25 8.49
C SER A 124 -21.79 13.42 8.91
N VAL A 125 -21.70 12.75 10.04
CA VAL A 125 -22.82 12.02 10.63
C VAL A 125 -23.18 12.67 11.95
N GLU A 126 -24.43 13.09 12.09
CA GLU A 126 -24.96 13.70 13.30
C GLU A 126 -25.57 12.66 14.25
N ASP A 127 -26.14 11.57 13.71
CA ASP A 127 -26.73 10.50 14.52
C ASP A 127 -26.50 9.10 13.92
N TRP A 128 -26.21 8.15 14.80
CA TRP A 128 -25.89 6.76 14.48
C TRP A 128 -26.87 5.79 15.16
N ALA A 129 -27.39 4.85 14.39
CA ALA A 129 -28.06 3.67 14.92
C ALA A 129 -27.07 2.50 14.97
N GLU A 130 -26.82 1.96 16.17
CA GLU A 130 -25.94 0.82 16.38
C GLU A 130 -26.75 -0.49 16.45
N THR A 131 -26.36 -1.47 15.65
CA THR A 131 -26.91 -2.83 15.67
C THR A 131 -25.79 -3.87 15.61
N THR A 132 -26.14 -5.13 15.87
CA THR A 132 -25.25 -6.27 15.64
C THR A 132 -25.87 -7.17 14.59
N GLU A 133 -25.14 -7.44 13.51
CA GLU A 133 -25.57 -8.33 12.43
C GLU A 133 -24.52 -9.39 12.19
N ASN A 134 -24.90 -10.68 12.27
CA ASN A 134 -23.99 -11.82 12.08
C ASN A 134 -22.71 -11.74 12.95
N GLY A 135 -22.83 -11.21 14.16
CA GLY A 135 -21.70 -11.02 15.08
C GLY A 135 -20.78 -9.84 14.75
N ALA A 136 -21.07 -9.07 13.69
CA ALA A 136 -20.38 -7.83 13.37
C ALA A 136 -21.18 -6.62 13.88
N ARG A 137 -20.48 -5.67 14.48
CA ARG A 137 -21.05 -4.36 14.86
C ARG A 137 -21.35 -3.56 13.59
N VAL A 138 -22.56 -3.02 13.49
CA VAL A 138 -23.00 -2.20 12.35
C VAL A 138 -23.41 -0.83 12.89
N LEU A 139 -22.83 0.23 12.33
CA LEU A 139 -23.23 1.61 12.59
C LEU A 139 -23.90 2.16 11.33
N THR A 140 -25.19 2.44 11.43
CA THR A 140 -25.97 3.05 10.34
C THR A 140 -26.13 4.54 10.62
N ALA A 141 -25.65 5.39 9.71
CA ALA A 141 -25.88 6.82 9.78
C ALA A 141 -27.36 7.08 9.48
N VAL A 142 -28.11 7.46 10.52
CA VAL A 142 -29.57 7.72 10.43
C VAL A 142 -29.89 9.20 10.38
N ARG A 143 -28.90 10.05 10.63
CA ARG A 143 -28.92 11.48 10.33
C ARG A 143 -27.52 11.94 9.93
N TRP A 144 -27.35 12.36 8.69
CA TRP A 144 -26.05 12.72 8.14
C TRP A 144 -26.16 13.75 7.02
N THR A 145 -25.06 14.47 6.80
CA THR A 145 -24.99 15.60 5.87
C THR A 145 -23.83 15.40 4.90
N PRO A 146 -24.07 15.17 3.60
CA PRO A 146 -23.03 15.20 2.57
C PRO A 146 -22.56 16.64 2.25
N HIS A 147 -21.25 16.79 2.02
CA HIS A 147 -20.58 18.10 1.88
C HIS A 147 -19.83 18.29 0.56
N GLU A 148 -19.45 17.21 -0.11
CA GLU A 148 -18.72 17.26 -1.38
C GLU A 148 -18.86 15.95 -2.15
N ILE A 149 -18.66 16.05 -3.47
CA ILE A 149 -18.56 14.90 -4.37
C ILE A 149 -17.15 14.88 -4.95
N SER A 150 -16.47 13.74 -4.92
CA SER A 150 -15.11 13.60 -5.44
C SER A 150 -15.05 12.63 -6.61
N LEU A 151 -14.28 12.97 -7.64
CA LEU A 151 -13.78 11.97 -8.58
C LEU A 151 -12.65 11.19 -7.92
N VAL A 152 -12.76 9.87 -7.90
CA VAL A 152 -11.82 9.00 -7.20
C VAL A 152 -11.39 7.84 -8.09
N PRO A 153 -10.17 7.31 -7.93
CA PRO A 153 -9.78 6.07 -8.61
C PRO A 153 -10.49 4.85 -8.01
N THR A 154 -10.71 4.84 -6.70
CA THR A 154 -11.31 3.73 -5.96
C THR A 154 -12.37 4.26 -5.00
N PRO A 155 -13.67 4.01 -5.26
CA PRO A 155 -14.74 4.51 -4.40
C PRO A 155 -14.90 3.64 -3.16
N ALA A 156 -15.29 4.26 -2.04
CA ALA A 156 -15.69 3.51 -0.84
C ALA A 156 -17.00 2.73 -1.06
N ASP A 157 -17.92 3.29 -1.83
CA ASP A 157 -19.16 2.65 -2.28
C ASP A 157 -18.98 2.15 -3.71
N PRO A 158 -18.95 0.82 -3.97
CA PRO A 158 -18.76 0.29 -5.32
C PRO A 158 -19.86 0.67 -6.32
N GLY A 159 -21.03 1.08 -5.83
CA GLY A 159 -22.15 1.56 -6.62
C GLY A 159 -22.10 3.06 -6.91
N ALA A 160 -21.14 3.81 -6.37
CA ALA A 160 -20.98 5.24 -6.64
C ALA A 160 -20.15 5.49 -7.91
N HIS A 161 -20.80 6.00 -8.95
CA HIS A 161 -20.24 6.15 -10.29
C HIS A 161 -20.94 7.22 -11.12
N ILE A 162 -20.28 7.67 -12.19
CA ILE A 162 -20.88 8.48 -13.26
C ILE A 162 -21.84 7.60 -14.05
N ARG A 163 -23.06 8.09 -14.33
CA ARG A 163 -24.08 7.31 -15.05
C ARG A 163 -23.66 7.07 -16.50
N MET A 164 -23.32 5.81 -16.79
CA MET A 164 -22.94 5.34 -18.12
C MET A 164 -24.12 4.84 -18.94
N GLU A 165 -23.96 4.85 -20.26
CA GLU A 165 -24.92 4.23 -21.17
C GLU A 165 -25.00 2.72 -20.90
N THR A 166 -26.20 2.25 -20.55
CA THR A 166 -26.48 0.83 -20.27
C THR A 166 -27.18 0.15 -21.46
N GLN A 167 -27.50 0.90 -22.52
CA GLN A 167 -28.11 0.35 -23.72
C GLN A 167 -27.03 -0.19 -24.67
N MET A 168 -26.89 -1.52 -24.65
CA MET A 168 -26.36 -2.25 -25.80
C MET A 168 -27.36 -2.08 -26.95
N THR A 169 -27.11 -1.15 -27.87
CA THR A 169 -27.83 -1.15 -29.13
C THR A 169 -27.29 -2.29 -29.98
N ASP A 170 -28.07 -3.38 -30.11
CA ASP A 170 -27.86 -4.35 -31.18
C ASP A 170 -28.10 -3.60 -32.49
N THR A 171 -27.00 -3.13 -33.10
CA THR A 171 -27.07 -2.58 -34.44
C THR A 171 -26.96 -3.76 -35.39
N THR A 172 -28.09 -4.31 -35.82
CA THR A 172 -28.15 -5.12 -37.03
C THR A 172 -27.90 -4.20 -38.21
N VAL A 173 -26.64 -4.04 -38.59
CA VAL A 173 -26.30 -3.47 -39.89
C VAL A 173 -26.58 -4.55 -40.92
N THR A 174 -27.80 -4.55 -41.48
CA THR A 174 -28.01 -5.18 -42.78
C THR A 174 -27.13 -4.42 -43.77
N PRO A 175 -26.14 -5.05 -44.43
CA PRO A 175 -25.40 -4.37 -45.48
C PRO A 175 -26.43 -4.04 -46.57
N GLY A 176 -26.74 -2.76 -46.74
CA GLY A 176 -27.40 -2.30 -47.94
C GLY A 176 -26.55 -2.72 -49.15
N PRO A 177 -27.16 -3.00 -50.31
CA PRO A 177 -26.39 -3.27 -51.53
C PRO A 177 -25.36 -2.15 -51.71
N PRO A 178 -24.12 -2.44 -52.12
CA PRO A 178 -23.07 -1.44 -52.18
C PRO A 178 -23.52 -0.34 -53.14
N GLU A 179 -23.93 0.80 -52.58
CA GLU A 179 -23.99 2.02 -53.34
C GLU A 179 -22.56 2.27 -53.83
N ALA A 180 -22.38 2.26 -55.14
CA ALA A 180 -21.09 2.53 -55.75
C ALA A 180 -20.66 3.94 -55.30
N GLN A 181 -19.78 3.99 -54.28
CA GLN A 181 -19.23 5.24 -53.81
C GLN A 181 -18.53 5.90 -55.00
N THR A 182 -19.07 7.04 -55.42
CA THR A 182 -18.48 7.80 -56.53
C THR A 182 -17.06 8.22 -56.15
N ARG A 183 -16.16 8.30 -57.13
CA ARG A 183 -14.76 8.71 -56.89
C ARG A 183 -14.66 10.06 -56.15
N ALA A 184 -15.66 10.93 -56.32
CA ALA A 184 -15.79 12.20 -55.61
C ALA A 184 -15.99 12.03 -54.08
N ALA A 185 -16.75 11.02 -53.64
CA ALA A 185 -16.95 10.72 -52.23
C ALA A 185 -15.66 10.20 -51.58
N ILE A 186 -14.97 9.28 -52.26
CA ILE A 186 -13.69 8.72 -51.80
C ILE A 186 -12.62 9.82 -51.68
N ASN A 187 -12.53 10.72 -52.67
CA ASN A 187 -11.59 11.85 -52.62
C ASN A 187 -11.90 12.83 -51.48
N THR A 188 -13.17 12.96 -51.09
CA THR A 188 -13.57 13.79 -49.95
C THR A 188 -13.13 13.16 -48.63
N GLU A 189 -13.26 11.83 -48.50
CA GLU A 189 -12.80 11.08 -47.34
C GLU A 189 -11.27 11.11 -47.21
N ILE A 190 -10.52 10.94 -48.30
CA ILE A 190 -9.05 11.07 -48.34
C ILE A 190 -8.60 12.45 -47.80
N ARG A 191 -9.27 13.53 -48.22
CA ARG A 191 -8.98 14.90 -47.73
C ARG A 191 -9.31 15.05 -46.24
N ALA A 192 -10.37 14.42 -45.74
CA ALA A 192 -10.70 14.43 -44.32
C ALA A 192 -9.66 13.67 -43.48
N ILE A 193 -9.21 12.50 -43.96
CA ILE A 193 -8.15 11.71 -43.33
C ILE A 193 -6.85 12.52 -43.23
N ALA A 194 -6.44 13.18 -44.32
CA ALA A 194 -5.25 14.02 -44.34
C ALA A 194 -5.34 15.20 -43.35
N ARG A 195 -6.51 15.84 -43.24
CA ARG A 195 -6.74 16.93 -42.29
C ARG A 195 -6.59 16.47 -40.84
N ILE A 196 -7.18 15.33 -40.48
CA ILE A 196 -7.09 14.76 -39.12
C ILE A 196 -5.65 14.33 -38.82
N ALA A 197 -4.97 13.74 -39.82
CA ALA A 197 -3.59 13.28 -39.69
C ALA A 197 -2.54 14.38 -39.83
N GLY A 198 -2.92 15.63 -40.11
CA GLY A 198 -2.00 16.75 -40.36
C GLY A 198 -1.03 16.47 -41.52
N LEU A 199 -1.53 15.87 -42.61
CA LEU A 199 -0.76 15.56 -43.82
C LEU A 199 -0.98 16.67 -44.86
N ASP A 200 0.05 16.91 -45.68
CA ASP A 200 0.04 18.01 -46.63
C ASP A 200 -0.74 17.67 -47.91
N GLN A 201 -0.91 18.70 -48.76
CA GLN A 201 -1.62 18.58 -50.03
C GLN A 201 -0.94 17.58 -50.98
N SER A 202 0.39 17.42 -50.90
CA SER A 202 1.14 16.49 -51.75
C SER A 202 0.81 15.03 -51.45
N TRP A 203 0.58 14.69 -50.18
CA TRP A 203 0.12 13.37 -49.77
C TRP A 203 -1.31 13.10 -50.25
N ILE A 204 -2.20 14.10 -50.17
CA ILE A 204 -3.58 14.00 -50.66
C ILE A 204 -3.58 13.70 -52.17
N ASP A 205 -2.83 14.48 -52.93
CA ASP A 205 -2.77 14.37 -54.39
C ASP A 205 -2.20 12.99 -54.80
N GLY A 206 -1.17 12.50 -54.10
CA GLY A 206 -0.62 11.16 -54.33
C GLY A 206 -1.63 10.03 -54.10
N GLN A 207 -2.51 10.14 -53.10
CA GLN A 207 -3.56 9.13 -52.87
C GLN A 207 -4.71 9.22 -53.88
N ILE A 208 -5.03 10.45 -54.32
CA ILE A 208 -6.06 10.67 -55.33
C ILE A 208 -5.59 10.14 -56.69
N ASP A 209 -4.34 10.41 -57.08
CA ASP A 209 -3.72 9.98 -58.33
C ASP A 209 -3.48 8.46 -58.38
N ALA A 210 -3.15 7.85 -57.25
CA ALA A 210 -3.01 6.39 -57.11
C ALA A 210 -4.35 5.63 -57.16
N ASN A 211 -5.46 6.34 -57.33
CA ASN A 211 -6.81 5.79 -57.28
C ASN A 211 -7.13 5.03 -55.97
N ALA A 212 -6.51 5.41 -54.85
CA ALA A 212 -6.61 4.69 -53.57
C ALA A 212 -8.05 4.71 -53.02
N ASP A 213 -8.45 3.62 -52.37
CA ASP A 213 -9.68 3.59 -51.57
C ASP A 213 -9.46 4.20 -50.17
N ALA A 214 -10.55 4.43 -49.44
CA ALA A 214 -10.50 5.10 -48.14
C ALA A 214 -9.73 4.30 -47.07
N ASP A 215 -9.78 2.97 -47.14
CA ASP A 215 -9.08 2.08 -46.21
C ASP A 215 -7.57 2.11 -46.43
N THR A 216 -7.14 2.10 -47.70
CA THR A 216 -5.74 2.24 -48.10
C THR A 216 -5.20 3.61 -47.69
N ALA A 217 -5.98 4.66 -47.87
CA ALA A 217 -5.62 6.00 -47.42
C ALA A 217 -5.51 6.11 -45.89
N ARG A 218 -6.42 5.49 -45.13
CA ARG A 218 -6.35 5.43 -43.65
C ARG A 218 -5.09 4.71 -43.17
N ARG A 219 -4.74 3.57 -43.76
CA ARG A 219 -3.50 2.84 -43.45
C ARG A 219 -2.26 3.66 -43.74
N ALA A 220 -2.18 4.27 -44.93
CA ALA A 220 -1.04 5.08 -45.31
C ALA A 220 -0.89 6.34 -44.44
N ALA A 221 -2.02 6.94 -44.01
CA ALA A 221 -2.00 8.08 -43.08
C ALA A 221 -1.48 7.68 -41.70
N PHE A 222 -1.90 6.51 -41.20
CA PHE A 222 -1.41 5.94 -39.95
C PHE A 222 0.09 5.63 -39.99
N GLU A 223 0.58 5.10 -41.12
CA GLU A 223 2.01 4.85 -41.31
C GLU A 223 2.82 6.16 -41.36
N ALA A 224 2.31 7.19 -42.04
CA ALA A 224 2.95 8.51 -42.07
C ALA A 224 2.98 9.17 -40.68
N LEU A 225 1.90 9.02 -39.89
CA LEU A 225 1.86 9.44 -38.49
C LEU A 225 2.88 8.69 -37.62
N ALA A 226 2.98 7.37 -37.78
CA ALA A 226 3.95 6.55 -37.04
C ALA A 226 5.41 6.97 -37.33
N LYS A 227 5.72 7.35 -38.59
CA LYS A 227 7.05 7.87 -38.97
C LYS A 227 7.32 9.28 -38.43
N ARG A 228 6.29 10.12 -38.30
CA ARG A 228 6.40 11.49 -37.75
C ARG A 228 6.46 11.52 -36.22
N SER A 229 5.85 10.53 -35.55
CA SER A 229 5.85 10.36 -34.09
C SER A 229 7.12 9.70 -33.54
N ALA A 230 8.25 9.80 -34.25
CA ALA A 230 9.57 9.44 -33.73
C ALA A 230 10.37 10.68 -33.29
N PRO A 231 10.03 11.37 -32.17
CA PRO A 231 11.07 11.98 -31.36
C PRO A 231 11.90 10.87 -30.70
N PRO A 232 13.22 11.06 -30.51
CA PRO A 232 13.97 10.18 -29.63
C PRO A 232 13.35 10.31 -28.24
N ILE A 233 12.68 9.24 -27.79
CA ILE A 233 12.32 9.08 -26.39
C ILE A 233 13.65 9.19 -25.65
N ARG A 234 13.91 10.34 -25.02
CA ARG A 234 14.88 10.40 -23.94
C ARG A 234 14.29 9.55 -22.84
N THR A 235 14.61 8.26 -22.88
CA THR A 235 14.56 7.41 -21.72
C THR A 235 15.60 7.97 -20.75
N GLU A 236 15.21 9.00 -19.98
CA GLU A 236 15.58 8.91 -18.57
C GLU A 236 15.03 7.56 -18.15
N GLN A 237 15.93 6.60 -18.02
CA GLN A 237 15.63 5.38 -17.28
C GLN A 237 15.35 5.85 -15.85
N VAL A 238 14.11 6.26 -15.59
CA VAL A 238 13.53 6.10 -14.27
C VAL A 238 13.57 4.60 -14.09
N ARG A 239 14.64 4.15 -13.44
CA ARG A 239 14.77 2.80 -12.94
C ARG A 239 13.66 2.64 -11.92
N VAL A 240 12.46 2.28 -12.38
CA VAL A 240 11.41 1.77 -11.52
C VAL A 240 11.91 0.41 -11.07
N GLU A 241 12.72 0.41 -10.02
CA GLU A 241 12.84 -0.78 -9.19
C GLU A 241 11.42 -1.07 -8.71
N MET A 242 10.87 -2.22 -9.10
CA MET A 242 9.72 -2.81 -8.41
C MET A 242 10.16 -3.15 -6.98
N GLY A 243 10.32 -2.12 -6.16
CA GLY A 243 10.37 -2.22 -4.71
C GLY A 243 8.94 -2.15 -4.17
N GLU A 244 8.70 -2.87 -3.08
CA GLU A 244 7.54 -2.66 -2.21
C GLU A 244 7.26 -1.15 -2.10
N GLY A 245 6.02 -0.72 -2.34
CA GLY A 245 5.70 0.71 -2.48
C GLY A 245 6.26 1.55 -1.33
N HIS A 246 6.78 2.74 -1.65
CA HIS A 246 7.34 3.69 -0.67
C HIS A 246 6.35 4.17 0.41
N ASP A 247 5.08 3.75 0.29
CA ASP A 247 3.99 4.00 1.23
C ASP A 247 3.66 2.83 2.15
N ASP A 248 4.34 1.68 2.03
CA ASP A 248 4.20 0.59 2.97
C ASP A 248 4.65 1.04 4.39
N PRO A 249 3.75 1.05 5.38
CA PRO A 249 4.09 1.37 6.76
C PRO A 249 5.25 0.53 7.31
N ALA A 250 5.35 -0.74 6.92
CA ALA A 250 6.40 -1.65 7.37
C ALA A 250 7.76 -1.29 6.77
N LEU A 251 7.81 -0.96 5.48
CA LEU A 251 9.02 -0.53 4.80
C LEU A 251 9.53 0.80 5.38
N ARG A 252 8.63 1.75 5.60
CA ARG A 252 8.94 3.05 6.22
C ARG A 252 9.49 2.88 7.63
N ALA A 253 8.88 2.01 8.43
CA ALA A 253 9.34 1.73 9.78
C ALA A 253 10.77 1.14 9.78
N ARG A 254 11.07 0.24 8.84
CA ARG A 254 12.43 -0.31 8.66
C ARG A 254 13.43 0.77 8.28
N GLN A 255 13.08 1.66 7.35
CA GLN A 255 13.95 2.76 6.91
C GLN A 255 14.24 3.78 8.03
N MET A 256 13.21 4.17 8.78
CA MET A 256 13.36 5.05 9.95
C MET A 256 14.22 4.39 11.04
N GLY A 257 14.02 3.09 11.30
CA GLY A 257 14.80 2.34 12.28
C GLY A 257 16.26 2.16 11.89
N GLU A 258 16.53 1.90 10.60
CA GLU A 258 17.89 1.85 10.05
C GLU A 258 18.59 3.21 10.18
N ALA A 259 17.89 4.31 9.92
CA ALA A 259 18.43 5.65 10.08
C ALA A 259 18.82 5.97 11.52
N LEU A 260 17.97 5.62 12.50
CA LEU A 260 18.31 5.75 13.92
C LEU A 260 19.50 4.86 14.30
N TYR A 261 19.55 3.64 13.76
CA TYR A 261 20.65 2.71 14.01
C TYR A 261 21.98 3.23 13.45
N ALA A 262 22.00 3.79 12.24
CA ALA A 262 23.21 4.38 11.65
C ALA A 262 23.74 5.58 12.43
N ARG A 263 22.83 6.37 13.04
CA ARG A 263 23.22 7.47 13.95
C ARG A 263 23.87 6.96 15.24
N ILE A 264 23.47 5.78 15.72
CA ILE A 264 24.05 5.12 16.89
C ILE A 264 25.37 4.40 16.54
N ASN A 265 25.45 3.81 15.36
CA ASN A 265 26.60 3.07 14.87
C ASN A 265 27.16 3.73 13.60
N PRO A 266 28.14 4.66 13.73
CA PRO A 266 28.71 5.38 12.60
C PRO A 266 29.39 4.51 11.54
N ARG A 267 29.62 3.22 11.83
CA ARG A 267 30.19 2.25 10.88
C ARG A 267 29.13 1.61 9.98
N HIS A 268 27.85 1.80 10.26
CA HIS A 268 26.76 1.26 9.46
C HIS A 268 26.50 2.14 8.24
N GLU A 269 26.60 1.55 7.05
CA GLU A 269 26.26 2.24 5.81
C GLU A 269 24.75 2.23 5.59
N LEU A 270 24.17 3.40 5.37
CA LEU A 270 22.74 3.56 5.13
C LEU A 270 22.34 3.04 3.75
N SER A 271 21.28 2.22 3.73
CA SER A 271 20.59 1.87 2.49
C SER A 271 20.06 3.11 1.76
N GLU A 272 19.98 3.05 0.44
CA GLU A 272 19.49 4.15 -0.40
C GLU A 272 18.09 4.65 0.02
N PRO A 273 17.11 3.79 0.34
CA PRO A 273 15.80 4.23 0.83
C PRO A 273 15.82 4.85 2.24
N ALA A 274 16.73 4.42 3.12
CA ALA A 274 16.85 4.96 4.48
C ALA A 274 17.54 6.33 4.54
N ARG A 275 18.26 6.72 3.48
CA ARG A 275 19.01 8.00 3.42
C ARG A 275 18.12 9.23 3.61
N ARG A 276 16.84 9.18 3.21
CA ARG A 276 15.86 10.25 3.45
C ARG A 276 15.69 10.60 4.94
N TYR A 277 15.97 9.63 5.82
CA TYR A 277 15.81 9.76 7.28
C TYR A 277 17.14 9.94 8.01
N ALA A 278 18.27 10.03 7.30
CA ALA A 278 19.61 10.06 7.89
C ALA A 278 19.78 11.16 8.97
N TYR A 279 19.10 12.30 8.78
CA TYR A 279 19.18 13.47 9.66
C TYR A 279 17.92 13.69 10.51
N ALA A 280 16.94 12.78 10.45
CA ALA A 280 15.71 12.92 11.21
C ALA A 280 15.93 12.58 12.70
N THR A 281 15.41 13.42 13.58
CA THR A 281 15.35 13.12 15.02
C THR A 281 14.17 12.20 15.34
N PRO A 282 14.16 11.49 16.49
CA PRO A 282 12.99 10.76 16.95
C PRO A 282 11.73 11.64 17.03
N VAL A 283 11.88 12.94 17.31
CA VAL A 283 10.78 13.91 17.30
C VAL A 283 10.28 14.16 15.88
N ASP A 284 11.17 14.29 14.90
CA ASP A 284 10.79 14.48 13.48
C ASP A 284 10.08 13.23 12.93
N MET A 285 10.58 12.04 13.27
CA MET A 285 9.94 10.78 12.91
C MET A 285 8.57 10.65 13.57
N ALA A 286 8.43 11.00 14.85
CA ALA A 286 7.14 11.03 15.54
C ALA A 286 6.17 12.02 14.86
N LYS A 287 6.66 13.20 14.45
CA LYS A 287 5.87 14.20 13.72
C LYS A 287 5.41 13.70 12.36
N GLU A 288 6.29 13.05 11.59
CA GLU A 288 5.94 12.48 10.29
C GLU A 288 4.88 11.39 10.43
N LEU A 289 5.04 10.46 11.39
CA LEU A 289 4.09 9.38 11.64
C LEU A 289 2.72 9.89 12.09
N LEU A 290 2.67 10.95 12.91
CA LEU A 290 1.41 11.60 13.31
C LEU A 290 0.75 12.33 12.14
N THR A 291 1.54 13.03 11.32
CA THR A 291 1.04 13.77 10.15
C THR A 291 0.48 12.82 9.10
N LEU A 292 1.13 11.67 8.86
CA LEU A 292 0.66 10.63 7.94
C LEU A 292 -0.69 10.02 8.36
N ARG A 293 -1.04 10.13 9.65
CA ARG A 293 -2.34 9.67 10.18
C ARG A 293 -3.43 10.74 10.13
N GLY A 294 -3.11 11.91 9.58
CA GLY A 294 -4.02 13.05 9.60
C GLY A 294 -4.14 13.71 10.97
N GLU A 295 -3.25 13.40 11.93
CA GLU A 295 -3.23 14.11 13.20
C GLU A 295 -2.53 15.47 13.06
N SER A 296 -3.16 16.51 13.60
CA SER A 296 -2.55 17.84 13.62
C SER A 296 -1.31 17.84 14.50
N THR A 297 -0.15 18.11 13.89
CA THR A 297 1.14 18.29 14.56
C THR A 297 1.53 19.76 14.73
N MET A 298 0.70 20.68 14.23
CA MET A 298 0.90 22.12 14.36
C MET A 298 0.78 22.56 15.83
N ALA A 299 1.67 23.45 16.26
CA ALA A 299 1.73 24.02 17.62
C ALA A 299 1.90 23.00 18.77
N LEU A 300 2.30 21.76 18.49
CA LEU A 300 2.66 20.80 19.54
C LEU A 300 4.11 20.97 19.98
N SER A 301 4.36 20.91 21.28
CA SER A 301 5.73 20.81 21.80
C SER A 301 6.37 19.48 21.35
N PRO A 302 7.72 19.41 21.21
CA PRO A 302 8.44 18.15 20.96
C PRO A 302 8.05 17.04 21.92
N ALA A 303 7.82 17.46 23.15
CA ALA A 303 7.28 16.63 24.18
C ALA A 303 5.86 16.13 23.76
N SER A 304 4.89 17.01 23.53
CA SER A 304 3.54 16.58 23.15
C SER A 304 3.51 15.64 21.93
N LEU A 305 4.40 15.86 20.95
CA LEU A 305 4.59 14.98 19.79
C LEU A 305 5.01 13.56 20.18
N VAL A 306 6.09 13.43 20.97
CA VAL A 306 6.59 12.11 21.41
C VAL A 306 5.56 11.39 22.29
N THR A 307 4.88 12.09 23.21
CA THR A 307 3.83 11.48 24.03
C THR A 307 2.69 10.98 23.16
N ARG A 308 2.21 11.80 22.23
CA ARG A 308 1.11 11.39 21.36
C ARG A 308 1.50 10.19 20.50
N ALA A 309 2.70 10.19 19.92
CA ALA A 309 3.20 9.05 19.16
C ALA A 309 3.37 7.77 20.01
N LEU A 310 3.72 7.86 21.29
CA LEU A 310 3.84 6.67 22.16
C LEU A 310 2.50 6.12 22.65
N HIS A 311 1.47 6.97 22.78
CA HIS A 311 0.18 6.60 23.36
C HIS A 311 -0.91 6.29 22.32
N THR A 312 -0.73 6.71 21.08
CA THR A 312 -1.56 6.24 19.95
C THR A 312 -1.03 4.90 19.45
N THR A 313 -1.82 4.20 18.62
CA THR A 313 -1.41 2.96 17.94
C THR A 313 -0.37 3.24 16.85
N SER A 314 0.71 3.95 17.20
CA SER A 314 1.72 4.38 16.25
C SER A 314 2.76 3.32 15.92
N ASP A 315 3.38 3.42 14.75
CA ASP A 315 4.53 2.58 14.39
C ASP A 315 5.81 3.05 15.10
N PHE A 316 5.76 4.19 15.82
CA PHE A 316 6.90 4.79 16.50
C PHE A 316 7.51 3.89 17.59
N PRO A 317 6.74 3.22 18.47
CA PRO A 317 7.30 2.23 19.41
C PRO A 317 7.92 1.03 18.72
N ILE A 318 7.39 0.62 17.55
CA ILE A 318 7.91 -0.52 16.78
C ILE A 318 9.27 -0.16 16.19
N ILE A 319 9.38 1.04 15.59
CA ILE A 319 10.63 1.57 15.02
C ILE A 319 11.72 1.69 16.09
N LEU A 320 11.37 2.27 17.24
CA LEU A 320 12.28 2.36 18.38
C LEU A 320 12.69 0.97 18.88
N GLY A 321 11.74 0.05 18.98
CA GLY A 321 11.99 -1.33 19.39
C GLY A 321 12.93 -2.09 18.45
N ASP A 322 12.75 -1.95 17.13
CA ASP A 322 13.63 -2.58 16.14
C ASP A 322 15.05 -2.00 16.21
N THR A 323 15.18 -0.69 16.37
CA THR A 323 16.47 0.00 16.53
C THR A 323 17.20 -0.51 17.78
N VAL A 324 16.54 -0.57 18.94
CA VAL A 324 17.10 -1.16 20.17
C VAL A 324 17.50 -2.61 19.94
N GLY A 325 16.63 -3.38 19.27
CA GLY A 325 16.84 -4.79 19.00
C GLY A 325 18.11 -5.06 18.21
N ARG A 326 18.41 -4.21 17.21
CA ARG A 326 19.66 -4.28 16.43
C ARG A 326 20.89 -4.00 17.31
N VAL A 327 20.90 -2.88 18.04
CA VAL A 327 22.01 -2.53 18.93
C VAL A 327 22.25 -3.60 20.01
N LEU A 328 21.18 -4.12 20.60
CA LEU A 328 21.25 -5.18 21.60
C LEU A 328 21.82 -6.47 21.00
N ARG A 329 21.36 -6.86 19.80
CA ARG A 329 21.83 -8.06 19.11
C ARG A 329 23.31 -7.96 18.76
N ASP A 330 23.76 -6.82 18.29
CA ASP A 330 25.18 -6.60 17.99
C ASP A 330 26.03 -6.68 19.25
N ALA A 331 25.59 -6.04 20.34
CA ALA A 331 26.28 -6.10 21.62
C ALA A 331 26.33 -7.53 22.19
N TYR A 332 25.28 -8.31 22.01
CA TYR A 332 25.21 -9.71 22.41
C TYR A 332 26.14 -10.61 21.57
N GLN A 333 26.24 -10.37 20.26
CA GLN A 333 27.15 -11.11 19.37
C GLN A 333 28.61 -10.72 19.60
N ALA A 334 28.87 -9.45 19.89
CA ALA A 334 30.21 -8.90 20.13
C ALA A 334 30.79 -9.28 21.50
N ALA A 335 30.03 -9.94 22.37
CA ALA A 335 30.50 -10.51 23.64
C ALA A 335 30.71 -12.03 23.47
N PRO A 336 31.88 -12.51 23.00
CA PRO A 336 32.10 -13.93 22.77
C PRO A 336 32.33 -14.60 24.12
N SER A 337 31.37 -15.39 24.59
CA SER A 337 31.59 -16.26 25.74
C SER A 337 32.36 -17.49 25.25
N GLY A 338 33.61 -17.67 25.72
CA GLY A 338 34.43 -18.84 25.38
C GLY A 338 33.72 -20.17 25.73
N ILE A 339 32.85 -20.14 26.73
CA ILE A 339 32.02 -21.25 27.20
C ILE A 339 31.04 -21.77 26.12
N ARG A 340 30.54 -20.92 25.21
CA ARG A 340 29.67 -21.36 24.10
C ARG A 340 30.38 -22.29 23.12
N ARG A 341 31.71 -22.22 23.03
CA ARG A 341 32.50 -23.12 22.18
C ARG A 341 32.59 -24.54 22.76
N LEU A 342 32.35 -24.70 24.06
CA LEU A 342 32.39 -26.00 24.74
C LEU A 342 31.11 -26.82 24.52
N GLY A 343 29.99 -26.16 24.19
CA GLY A 343 28.69 -26.80 24.02
C GLY A 343 28.21 -26.84 22.56
N ARG A 344 27.39 -27.85 22.23
CA ARG A 344 26.70 -27.90 20.93
C ARG A 344 25.32 -27.26 21.03
N GLN A 345 25.03 -26.28 20.18
CA GLN A 345 23.70 -25.67 20.11
C GLN A 345 22.69 -26.64 19.46
N THR A 346 21.52 -26.79 20.07
CA THR A 346 20.38 -27.57 19.53
C THR A 346 19.06 -26.84 19.74
N THR A 347 18.14 -27.02 18.80
CA THR A 347 16.81 -26.40 18.85
C THR A 347 15.80 -27.36 19.48
N ALA A 348 15.04 -26.91 20.48
CA ALA A 348 13.89 -27.63 21.02
C ALA A 348 12.60 -27.11 20.38
N ARG A 349 11.66 -28.01 20.06
CA ARG A 349 10.36 -27.65 19.46
C ARG A 349 9.33 -27.18 20.49
N ASP A 350 9.46 -27.61 21.73
CA ASP A 350 8.56 -27.28 22.83
C ASP A 350 9.32 -27.12 24.17
N PHE A 351 8.59 -26.77 25.23
CA PHE A 351 9.12 -26.58 26.60
C PHE A 351 9.10 -27.86 27.44
N ARG A 352 8.82 -29.02 26.84
CA ARG A 352 8.81 -30.30 27.56
C ARG A 352 10.25 -30.76 27.80
N ALA A 353 10.46 -31.52 28.87
CA ALA A 353 11.77 -32.10 29.14
C ALA A 353 12.15 -33.03 27.98
N VAL A 354 13.27 -32.75 27.32
CA VAL A 354 13.81 -33.57 26.25
C VAL A 354 14.79 -34.55 26.88
N ASN A 355 14.43 -35.84 26.85
CA ASN A 355 15.31 -36.90 27.29
C ASN A 355 16.20 -37.29 26.11
N LYS A 356 17.51 -37.08 26.25
CA LYS A 356 18.49 -37.50 25.25
C LYS A 356 19.35 -38.61 25.83
N ILE A 357 19.36 -39.74 25.14
CA ILE A 357 20.27 -40.85 25.44
C ILE A 357 21.58 -40.49 24.74
N MET A 358 22.63 -40.23 25.52
CA MET A 358 23.98 -40.09 25.00
C MET A 358 24.69 -41.43 25.20
N LEU A 359 25.31 -41.95 24.13
CA LEU A 359 26.35 -42.96 24.30
C LEU A 359 27.53 -42.27 24.98
N GLY A 360 28.03 -42.85 26.07
CA GLY A 360 29.18 -42.34 26.80
C GLY A 360 30.43 -42.20 25.92
N GLU A 361 31.36 -41.37 26.38
CA GLU A 361 32.60 -41.09 25.66
C GLU A 361 33.35 -42.39 25.30
N ALA A 362 33.82 -42.49 24.06
CA ALA A 362 34.63 -43.64 23.65
C ALA A 362 35.91 -43.69 24.49
N PRO A 363 36.34 -44.87 24.97
CA PRO A 363 37.55 -44.94 25.77
C PRO A 363 38.75 -44.41 24.97
N LEU A 364 39.63 -43.67 25.66
CA LEU A 364 40.86 -43.15 25.08
C LEU A 364 41.71 -44.30 24.51
N LEU A 365 42.32 -44.06 23.36
CA LEU A 365 43.19 -45.06 22.71
C LEU A 365 44.40 -45.36 23.60
N GLU A 366 44.50 -46.60 24.08
CA GLU A 366 45.69 -47.08 24.78
C GLU A 366 46.85 -47.28 23.78
N LYS A 367 48.07 -46.92 24.19
CA LYS A 367 49.26 -47.12 23.36
C LYS A 367 49.52 -48.63 23.20
N LEU A 368 49.43 -49.12 21.97
CA LEU A 368 49.66 -50.51 21.61
C LEU A 368 51.15 -50.78 21.38
N ASN A 369 51.71 -51.85 21.98
CA ASN A 369 53.03 -52.38 21.60
C ASN A 369 52.88 -53.39 20.45
N GLU A 370 53.96 -53.71 19.73
CA GLU A 370 53.96 -54.49 18.47
C GLU A 370 53.34 -55.90 18.56
N HIS A 371 53.03 -56.40 19.77
CA HIS A 371 52.33 -57.66 20.04
C HIS A 371 51.13 -57.54 21.01
N GLY A 372 50.62 -56.32 21.24
CA GLY A 372 49.50 -56.08 22.16
C GLY A 372 48.12 -56.29 21.52
N GLU A 373 47.22 -57.00 22.21
CA GLU A 373 45.82 -57.13 21.79
C GLU A 373 45.03 -55.82 21.99
N ILE A 374 44.17 -55.49 21.02
CA ILE A 374 43.24 -54.35 21.10
C ILE A 374 42.17 -54.68 22.13
N LYS A 375 42.18 -53.99 23.26
CA LYS A 375 41.15 -54.17 24.29
C LYS A 375 39.81 -53.60 23.83
N ALA A 376 38.75 -54.40 23.94
CA ALA A 376 37.39 -53.95 23.68
C ALA A 376 36.89 -53.07 24.83
N GLY A 377 36.56 -51.82 24.52
CA GLY A 377 35.95 -50.88 25.47
C GLY A 377 34.43 -50.97 25.50
N THR A 378 33.83 -50.89 26.67
CA THR A 378 32.37 -50.77 26.85
C THR A 378 31.98 -49.30 26.95
N MET A 379 30.97 -48.88 26.17
CA MET A 379 30.38 -47.54 26.26
C MET A 379 29.21 -47.57 27.25
N ALA A 380 29.28 -46.75 28.30
CA ALA A 380 28.17 -46.59 29.25
C ALA A 380 27.10 -45.67 28.64
N GLU A 381 25.83 -46.07 28.65
CA GLU A 381 24.72 -45.21 28.22
C GLU A 381 24.32 -44.26 29.36
N ALA A 382 24.38 -42.95 29.11
CA ALA A 382 23.91 -41.93 30.04
C ALA A 382 22.60 -41.32 29.51
N ARG A 383 21.58 -41.26 30.38
CA ARG A 383 20.32 -40.55 30.10
C ARG A 383 20.36 -39.18 30.75
N GLU A 384 20.38 -38.13 29.93
CA GLU A 384 20.30 -36.75 30.39
C GLU A 384 18.99 -36.12 29.92
N ALA A 385 18.34 -35.37 30.81
CA ALA A 385 17.09 -34.67 30.51
C ALA A 385 17.32 -33.16 30.62
N TYR A 386 16.97 -32.37 29.61
CA TYR A 386 17.07 -30.92 29.70
C TYR A 386 15.77 -30.23 29.30
N LYS A 387 15.52 -29.07 29.92
CA LYS A 387 14.31 -28.26 29.71
C LYS A 387 14.68 -26.82 29.40
N VAL A 388 13.90 -26.19 28.52
CA VAL A 388 14.05 -24.76 28.20
C VAL A 388 13.32 -23.92 29.25
N GLU A 389 14.01 -22.93 29.81
CA GLU A 389 13.47 -21.97 30.78
C GLU A 389 13.52 -20.54 30.24
N THR A 390 12.57 -19.70 30.68
CA THR A 390 12.42 -18.33 30.18
C THR A 390 13.09 -17.33 31.13
N TRP A 391 14.04 -16.57 30.60
CA TRP A 391 14.73 -15.49 31.31
C TRP A 391 14.43 -14.15 30.64
N ALA A 392 13.93 -13.17 31.40
CA ALA A 392 13.57 -11.87 30.85
C ALA A 392 13.73 -10.73 31.87
N ARG A 393 14.07 -9.53 31.38
CA ARG A 393 14.06 -8.28 32.17
C ARG A 393 13.64 -7.12 31.28
N LYS A 394 12.69 -6.31 31.77
CA LYS A 394 12.20 -5.09 31.09
C LYS A 394 12.86 -3.85 31.69
N ILE A 395 13.32 -2.94 30.83
CA ILE A 395 13.80 -1.62 31.24
C ILE A 395 12.99 -0.56 30.48
N GLY A 396 12.52 0.46 31.20
CA GLY A 396 11.78 1.57 30.63
C GLY A 396 12.70 2.71 30.23
N ILE A 397 12.41 3.35 29.10
CA ILE A 397 13.07 4.58 28.66
C ILE A 397 12.15 5.74 28.98
N THR A 398 12.70 6.81 29.55
CA THR A 398 11.89 7.97 29.90
C THR A 398 11.60 8.81 28.67
N ARG A 399 10.44 9.46 28.71
CA ARG A 399 10.03 10.47 27.75
C ARG A 399 11.08 11.57 27.54
N GLN A 400 11.78 11.97 28.60
CA GLN A 400 12.77 13.03 28.55
C GLN A 400 13.98 12.64 27.69
N VAL A 401 14.43 11.38 27.79
CA VAL A 401 15.51 10.84 26.94
C VAL A 401 15.11 10.87 25.46
N LEU A 402 13.85 10.52 25.15
CA LEU A 402 13.32 10.55 23.79
C LEU A 402 13.18 11.98 23.23
N VAL A 403 12.79 12.94 24.06
CA VAL A 403 12.62 14.35 23.65
C VAL A 403 13.97 15.05 23.48
N ASN A 404 14.95 14.72 24.32
CA ASN A 404 16.29 15.29 24.26
C ASN A 404 17.15 14.66 23.14
N ASP A 405 16.62 13.70 22.38
CA ASP A 405 17.34 12.93 21.36
C ASP A 405 18.65 12.34 21.90
N ASP A 406 18.64 11.85 23.15
CA ASP A 406 19.82 11.25 23.78
C ASP A 406 19.98 9.79 23.32
N LEU A 407 20.40 9.65 22.06
CA LEU A 407 20.76 8.36 21.45
C LEU A 407 21.97 7.71 22.13
N GLY A 408 22.78 8.50 22.85
CA GLY A 408 23.88 8.01 23.69
C GLY A 408 23.35 7.16 24.85
N ALA A 409 22.43 7.70 25.64
CA ALA A 409 21.76 6.96 26.72
C ALA A 409 20.99 5.73 26.19
N PHE A 410 20.37 5.87 25.01
CA PHE A 410 19.65 4.79 24.33
C PHE A 410 20.57 3.61 23.93
N SER A 411 21.70 3.94 23.33
CA SER A 411 22.70 2.97 22.86
C SER A 411 23.47 2.33 24.01
N ASP A 412 23.85 3.11 25.02
CA ASP A 412 24.52 2.62 26.22
C ASP A 412 23.65 1.61 26.97
N LEU A 413 22.35 1.88 27.09
CA LEU A 413 21.40 0.98 27.72
C LEU A 413 21.29 -0.33 26.92
N ALA A 414 21.06 -0.26 25.62
CA ALA A 414 20.94 -1.43 24.75
C ALA A 414 22.21 -2.30 24.76
N ARG A 415 23.39 -1.66 24.73
CA ARG A 415 24.68 -2.34 24.81
C ARG A 415 24.86 -3.08 26.14
N ARG A 416 24.56 -2.41 27.27
CA ARG A 416 24.64 -3.03 28.61
C ARG A 416 23.66 -4.19 28.73
N MET A 417 22.46 -4.09 28.15
CA MET A 417 21.49 -5.20 28.13
C MET A 417 21.99 -6.38 27.30
N GLY A 418 22.59 -6.15 26.13
CA GLY A 418 23.17 -7.21 25.30
C GLY A 418 24.32 -7.93 26.01
N GLN A 419 25.20 -7.18 26.69
CA GLN A 419 26.27 -7.74 27.52
C GLN A 419 25.73 -8.54 28.71
N ALA A 420 24.77 -8.00 29.45
CA ALA A 420 24.16 -8.68 30.58
C ALA A 420 23.43 -9.97 30.18
N ALA A 421 22.82 -10.01 28.98
CA ALA A 421 22.21 -11.22 28.43
C ALA A 421 23.28 -12.28 28.12
N ALA A 422 24.39 -11.90 27.48
CA ALA A 422 25.50 -12.80 27.21
C ALA A 422 26.17 -13.32 28.50
N GLU A 423 26.31 -12.46 29.51
CA GLU A 423 26.86 -12.81 30.82
C GLU A 423 25.93 -13.77 31.58
N THR A 424 24.61 -13.56 31.51
CA THR A 424 23.62 -14.43 32.17
C THR A 424 23.67 -15.84 31.57
N GLU A 425 23.75 -15.96 30.25
CA GLU A 425 23.93 -17.26 29.60
C GLU A 425 25.26 -17.91 30.00
N ALA A 426 26.36 -17.16 30.00
CA ALA A 426 27.66 -17.68 30.40
C ALA A 426 27.63 -18.19 31.85
N ARG A 427 27.00 -17.45 32.77
CA ARG A 427 26.84 -17.85 34.17
C ARG A 427 26.00 -19.11 34.30
N ILE A 428 24.89 -19.23 33.58
CA ILE A 428 24.06 -20.46 33.58
C ILE A 428 24.90 -21.66 33.14
N LEU A 429 25.67 -21.53 32.05
CA LEU A 429 26.52 -22.62 31.56
C LEU A 429 27.63 -22.99 32.54
N VAL A 430 28.27 -22.00 33.17
CA VAL A 430 29.29 -22.25 34.20
C VAL A 430 28.68 -22.94 35.42
N THR A 431 27.53 -22.49 35.91
CA THR A 431 26.84 -23.14 37.04
C THR A 431 26.44 -24.58 36.71
N LEU A 432 26.02 -24.88 35.48
CA LEU A 432 25.76 -26.25 35.04
C LEU A 432 27.04 -27.10 35.01
N LEU A 433 28.16 -26.53 34.54
CA LEU A 433 29.47 -27.20 34.55
C LEU A 433 30.00 -27.46 35.95
N GLU A 434 29.85 -26.50 36.87
CA GLU A 434 30.26 -26.61 38.28
C GLU A 434 29.37 -27.55 39.10
N ALA A 435 28.08 -27.67 38.74
CA ALA A 435 27.17 -28.63 39.36
C ALA A 435 27.51 -30.08 39.00
N GLY A 436 28.18 -30.32 37.87
CA GLY A 436 28.77 -31.61 37.52
C GLY A 436 30.17 -31.76 38.14
N SER A 437 30.53 -32.95 38.60
CA SER A 437 31.87 -33.25 39.17
C SER A 437 33.00 -33.31 38.12
N GLY A 438 33.01 -32.38 37.16
CA GLY A 438 33.96 -32.35 36.05
C GLY A 438 33.66 -33.32 34.89
N ASN A 439 32.58 -34.12 35.00
CA ASN A 439 32.14 -35.10 33.98
C ASN A 439 30.96 -34.62 33.12
N GLY A 440 30.59 -33.34 33.19
CA GLY A 440 29.38 -32.80 32.57
C GLY A 440 28.14 -32.93 33.47
N PRO A 441 27.09 -32.13 33.24
CA PRO A 441 25.94 -32.06 34.13
C PRO A 441 25.03 -33.30 34.02
N THR A 442 24.68 -33.92 35.15
CA THR A 442 23.37 -34.58 35.26
C THR A 442 22.31 -33.48 35.27
N LEU A 443 21.82 -33.12 34.09
CA LEU A 443 20.67 -32.22 33.94
C LEU A 443 19.44 -32.99 34.45
N SER A 444 18.96 -32.66 35.64
CA SER A 444 17.74 -33.21 36.26
C SER A 444 16.63 -32.19 36.38
#